data_AF-T0ZGH3-F1
#
_entry.id   AF-T0ZGH3-F1
#
_cell.length_a   1.000
_cell.length_b   1.000
_cell.length_c   1.000
_cell.angle_alpha   90.00
_cell.angle_beta   90.00
_cell.angle_gamma   90.00
#
_symmetry.space_group_name_H-M   'P 1'
#
loop_
_entity.id
_entity.type
_entity.pdbx_description
1 polymer ?
#
loop_
_entity_poly.entity_id
_entity_poly.type
_entity_poly.pdbx_seq_one_letter_code
_entity_poly.pdbx_strand_id
1 'polypeptide(L)' 'MADVLLFHHAQGQTPGFLEFAQQLRSAGHTVHTPDLYRGRTFASLDEGVGFAQAIGFDTILGRGKASAVGLPSR' A
#
# COMPACT_ATOMS: atom_id res chain seq x y z
N MET A 1 -19.33 -7.11 -3.51
CA MET A 1 -17.98 -7.53 -3.92
C MET A 1 -17.35 -6.40 -4.71
N ALA A 2 -16.15 -5.97 -4.33
CA ALA A 2 -15.38 -4.95 -5.06
C ALA A 2 -13.93 -5.41 -5.16
N ASP A 3 -13.25 -4.99 -6.23
CA ASP A 3 -11.80 -5.11 -6.39
C ASP A 3 -11.13 -3.84 -5.85
N VAL A 4 -10.34 -3.99 -4.79
CA VAL A 4 -9.77 -2.88 -4.00
C VAL A 4 -8.26 -2.89 -4.15
N LEU A 5 -7.70 -1.79 -4.66
CA LEU A 5 -6.28 -1.50 -4.58
C LEU A 5 -6.00 -0.62 -3.36
N LEU A 6 -5.43 -1.21 -2.31
CA LEU A 6 -5.23 -0.55 -1.02
C LEU A 6 -3.74 -0.21 -0.82
N PHE A 7 -3.43 1.08 -0.75
CA PHE A 7 -2.08 1.57 -0.46
C PHE A 7 -1.87 1.82 1.03
N HIS A 8 -0.67 1.53 1.51
CA HIS A 8 -0.29 1.78 2.90
C HIS A 8 0.01 3.27 3.15
N HIS A 9 -0.03 3.65 4.42
CA HIS A 9 0.37 4.98 4.89
C HIS A 9 1.90 5.11 4.99
N ALA A 10 2.38 6.26 5.46
CA ALA A 10 3.81 6.58 5.51
C ALA A 10 4.67 5.58 6.31
N GLN A 11 4.10 4.73 7.17
CA GLN A 11 4.86 3.75 7.96
C GLN A 11 4.99 2.37 7.31
N GLY A 12 4.60 2.20 6.04
CA GLY A 12 4.64 0.91 5.35
C GLY A 12 3.45 -0.01 5.70
N GLN A 13 3.55 -1.29 5.35
CA GLN A 13 2.52 -2.29 5.66
C GLN A 13 2.61 -2.77 7.11
N THR A 14 2.21 -1.90 8.04
CA THR A 14 2.17 -2.23 9.47
C THR A 14 1.16 -3.35 9.78
N PRO A 15 1.25 -4.01 10.95
CA PRO A 15 0.27 -5.02 11.34
C PRO A 15 -1.18 -4.53 11.27
N GLY A 16 -1.45 -3.29 11.70
CA GLY A 16 -2.79 -2.70 11.62
C GLY A 16 -3.27 -2.47 10.19
N PHE A 17 -2.38 -2.11 9.26
CA PHE A 17 -2.72 -2.04 7.83
C PHE A 17 -3.11 -3.42 7.27
N LEU A 18 -2.34 -4.45 7.60
CA LEU A 18 -2.60 -5.82 7.14
C LEU A 18 -3.90 -6.37 7.74
N GLU A 19 -4.17 -6.09 9.01
CA GLU A 19 -5.42 -6.44 9.67
C GLU A 19 -6.62 -5.76 8.99
N PHE A 20 -6.52 -4.46 8.70
CA PHE A 20 -7.57 -3.74 7.97
C PHE A 20 -7.81 -4.34 6.57
N ALA A 21 -6.75 -4.63 5.82
CA ALA A 21 -6.86 -5.31 4.54
C ALA A 21 -7.54 -6.68 4.68
N GLN A 22 -7.26 -7.42 5.75
CA GLN A 22 -7.90 -8.68 6.05
C GLN A 22 -9.38 -8.53 6.38
N GLN A 23 -9.79 -7.49 7.13
CA GLN A 23 -11.20 -7.21 7.39
C GLN A 23 -11.98 -6.97 6.10
N LEU A 24 -11.41 -6.22 5.15
CA LEU A 24 -12.02 -6.01 3.83
C LEU A 24 -12.13 -7.32 3.04
N ARG A 25 -11.11 -8.19 3.08
CA ARG A 25 -11.18 -9.53 2.46
C ARG A 25 -12.28 -10.37 3.08
N SER A 26 -12.37 -10.40 4.41
CA SER A 26 -13.41 -11.12 5.15
C SER A 26 -14.83 -10.60 4.84
N ALA A 27 -14.98 -9.34 4.46
CA ALA A 27 -16.24 -8.76 3.99
C ALA A 27 -16.61 -9.12 2.53
N GLY A 28 -15.79 -9.93 1.84
CA GLY A 28 -16.07 -10.40 0.48
C GLY A 28 -15.54 -9.48 -0.63
N HIS A 29 -14.50 -8.69 -0.36
CA HIS A 29 -13.76 -7.92 -1.36
C HIS A 29 -12.49 -8.64 -1.82
N THR A 30 -12.10 -8.47 -3.08
CA THR A 30 -10.73 -8.79 -3.53
C THR A 30 -9.85 -7.61 -3.17
N VAL A 31 -8.78 -7.82 -2.38
CA VAL A 31 -7.94 -6.72 -1.90
C VAL A 31 -6.48 -6.94 -2.28
N HIS A 32 -5.95 -6.02 -3.07
CA HIS A 32 -4.54 -5.95 -3.48
C HIS A 32 -3.81 -4.95 -2.58
N THR A 33 -2.72 -5.38 -1.97
CA THR A 33 -1.90 -4.56 -1.06
C THR A 33 -0.47 -4.49 -1.59
N PRO A 34 -0.19 -3.70 -2.64
CA PRO A 34 1.17 -3.53 -3.11
C PRO A 34 2.01 -2.82 -2.05
N ASP A 35 3.24 -3.30 -1.87
CA ASP A 35 4.18 -2.69 -0.94
C ASP A 35 5.06 -1.68 -1.68
N LEU A 36 4.75 -0.39 -1.51
CA LEU A 36 5.49 0.69 -2.17
C LEU A 36 6.87 0.88 -1.54
N TYR A 37 7.10 0.35 -0.35
CA TYR A 37 8.33 0.46 0.42
C TYR A 37 9.17 -0.82 0.46
N ARG A 38 8.69 -1.90 -0.18
CA ARG A 38 9.40 -3.19 -0.34
C ARG A 38 9.77 -3.83 1.01
N GLY A 39 8.80 -3.98 1.89
CA GLY A 39 8.91 -4.64 3.19
C GLY A 39 9.36 -3.73 4.32
N ARG A 40 9.67 -2.45 4.03
CA ARG A 40 10.12 -1.50 5.05
C ARG A 40 8.93 -0.91 5.80
N THR A 41 9.02 -0.95 7.11
CA THR A 41 8.12 -0.25 8.03
C THR A 41 8.90 0.71 8.92
N PHE A 42 8.20 1.70 9.49
CA PHE A 42 8.83 2.79 10.26
C PHE A 42 8.12 2.99 11.59
N ALA A 43 8.88 3.31 12.64
CA ALA A 43 8.33 3.47 13.98
C ALA A 43 7.63 4.83 14.16
N SER A 44 7.99 5.82 13.35
CA SER A 44 7.37 7.14 13.34
C SER A 44 6.93 7.59 11.94
N LEU A 45 6.03 8.57 11.90
CA LEU A 45 5.64 9.21 10.64
C LEU A 45 6.82 9.95 10.00
N ASP A 46 7.66 10.62 10.79
CA ASP A 46 8.80 11.39 10.27
C ASP A 46 9.81 10.49 9.55
N GLU A 47 10.13 9.33 10.12
CA GLU A 47 10.99 8.33 9.48
C GLU A 47 10.39 7.85 8.15
N GLY A 48 9.09 7.57 8.16
CA GLY A 48 8.36 7.09 6.99
C GLY A 48 8.25 8.11 5.85
N VAL A 49 7.97 9.37 6.21
CA VAL A 49 7.94 10.49 5.26
C VAL A 49 9.34 10.81 4.75
N GLY A 50 10.35 10.79 5.62
CA GLY A 50 11.74 10.98 5.25
C GLY A 50 12.21 9.92 4.26
N PHE A 51 11.82 8.66 4.45
CA PHE A 51 12.09 7.61 3.48
C PHE A 51 11.37 7.85 2.15
N ALA A 52 10.10 8.26 2.17
CA ALA A 52 9.34 8.60 0.97
C ALA A 52 10.02 9.70 0.15
N GLN A 53 10.49 10.74 0.82
CA GLN A 53 11.23 11.84 0.20
C GLN A 53 12.57 11.36 -0.37
N ALA A 54 13.30 10.52 0.36
CA ALA A 54 14.59 9.98 -0.08
C ALA A 54 14.49 9.10 -1.34
N ILE A 55 13.43 8.29 -1.48
CA ILE A 55 13.20 7.49 -2.69
C ILE A 55 12.49 8.27 -3.81
N GLY A 56 11.93 9.43 -3.49
CA GLY A 56 11.18 10.30 -4.39
C GLY A 56 9.73 9.87 -4.60
N PHE A 57 8.82 10.85 -4.63
CA PHE A 57 7.39 10.60 -4.87
C PHE A 57 7.09 10.03 -6.26
N ASP A 58 7.87 10.37 -7.28
CA ASP A 58 7.72 9.78 -8.62
C ASP A 58 7.96 8.27 -8.60
N THR A 59 8.92 7.80 -7.80
CA THR A 59 9.17 6.37 -7.60
C THR A 59 7.97 5.70 -6.94
N ILE A 60 7.39 6.32 -5.92
CA ILE A 60 6.22 5.80 -5.19
C ILE A 60 5.01 5.73 -6.13
N LEU A 61 4.73 6.81 -6.87
CA LEU A 61 3.66 6.87 -7.85
C LEU A 61 3.86 5.85 -8.98
N GLY A 62 5.09 5.70 -9.47
CA GLY A 62 5.43 4.69 -10.48
C GLY A 62 5.15 3.27 -10.01
N ARG A 63 5.52 2.94 -8.77
CA ARG A 63 5.22 1.64 -8.15
C ARG A 63 3.71 1.43 -7.98
N GLY A 64 2.99 2.47 -7.54
CA GLY A 64 1.54 2.41 -7.38
C GLY A 64 0.81 2.19 -8.71
N LYS A 65 1.17 2.95 -9.75
CA LYS A 65 0.64 2.78 -11.11
C LYS A 65 0.93 1.40 -11.67
N ALA A 66 2.17 0.93 -11.55
CA ALA A 66 2.56 -0.41 -12.02
C ALA A 66 1.75 -1.51 -11.32
N SER A 67 1.40 -1.32 -10.05
CA SER A 67 0.58 -2.27 -9.29
C SER A 67 -0.90 -2.30 -9.71
N ALA A 68 -1.37 -1.24 -10.38
CA ALA A 68 -2.71 -1.18 -10.95
C ALA A 68 -2.80 -1.83 -12.34
N VAL A 69 -1.66 -2.02 -13.03
CA VAL A 69 -1.63 -2.64 -14.36
C VAL A 69 -2.10 -4.09 -14.26
N GLY A 70 -3.10 -4.44 -15.07
CA GLY A 70 -3.65 -5.80 -15.13
C GLY A 70 -4.71 -6.09 -14.07
N LEU A 71 -5.06 -5.13 -13.20
CA LEU A 71 -6.23 -5.26 -12.33
C LEU A 71 -7.53 -5.15 -13.14
N PRO A 72 -8.62 -5.78 -12.69
CA PRO A 72 -9.92 -5.65 -13.34
C PRO A 72 -10.36 -4.17 -13.43
N SER A 73 -10.85 -3.75 -14.59
CA SER A 73 -11.31 -2.38 -14.86
C SER A 73 -12.83 -2.23 -14.78
N ARG A 74 -13.50 -3.06 -13.98
CA ARG A 74 -14.97 -3.21 -14.01
C ARG A 74 -15.70 -2.01 -13.43
#